data_AF-A0A1Y1ZKH1-F1
#
_entry.id   AF-A0A1Y1ZKH1-F1
#
_cell.length_a   1.000
_cell.length_b   1.000
_cell.length_c   1.000
_cell.angle_alpha   90.00
_cell.angle_beta   90.00
_cell.angle_gamma   90.00
#
_symmetry.space_group_name_H-M   'P 1'
#
loop_
_entity.id
_entity.type
_entity.pdbx_description
1 polymer ?
#
loop_
_entity_poly.entity_id
_entity_poly.type
_entity_poly.pdbx_seq_one_letter_code
_entity_poly.pdbx_strand_id
1 'polypeptide(L)' 'ISFFSTFITDTIHYFYGLVFAGCCFALFSFVYFFMIEPKGQSLEEIDTMYVLHVNPITSVKW' A
#
# COMPACT_ATOMS: atom_id res chain seq x y z
N ILE A 1 9.24 12.39 9.56
CA ILE A 1 8.45 11.50 10.46
C ILE A 1 8.87 11.73 11.93
N SER A 2 10.15 11.57 12.29
CA SER A 2 10.66 11.76 13.68
C SER A 2 10.28 13.12 14.33
N PHE A 3 10.23 14.21 13.55
CA PHE A 3 9.94 15.55 14.07
C PHE A 3 8.51 15.73 14.63
N PHE A 4 7.53 14.96 14.14
CA PHE A 4 6.13 15.02 14.64
C PHE A 4 5.78 13.86 15.57
N SER A 5 6.61 12.81 15.60
CA SER A 5 6.37 11.59 16.39
C SER A 5 6.35 11.87 17.89
N THR A 6 7.21 12.78 18.38
CA THR A 6 7.27 13.16 19.79
C THR A 6 6.03 13.93 20.25
N PHE A 7 5.52 14.89 19.46
CA PHE A 7 4.30 15.64 19.79
C PHE A 7 3.06 14.74 19.91
N ILE A 8 2.95 13.73 19.04
CA ILE A 8 1.81 12.81 19.03
C ILE A 8 1.96 11.75 20.14
N THR A 9 3.17 11.28 20.41
CA THR A 9 3.40 10.34 21.52
C THR A 9 3.21 11.01 22.88
N ASP A 10 3.46 12.31 23.01
CA ASP A 10 3.24 13.05 24.25
C ASP A 10 1.73 13.25 24.55
N THR A 11 0.90 13.41 23.51
CA THR A 11 -0.55 13.60 23.65
C THR A 11 -1.33 12.29 23.76
N ILE A 12 -0.85 11.21 23.14
CA ILE A 12 -1.61 9.95 23.01
C ILE A 12 -0.83 8.72 23.51
N HIS A 13 0.39 8.88 24.04
CA HIS A 13 1.21 7.80 24.61
C HIS A 13 1.28 6.55 23.71
N TYR A 14 0.94 5.37 24.24
CA TYR A 14 0.96 4.08 23.54
C TYR A 14 -0.06 3.98 22.40
N PHE A 15 -1.07 4.84 22.33
CA PHE A 15 -2.06 4.83 21.24
C PHE A 15 -1.45 5.28 19.90
N TYR A 16 -0.28 5.93 19.90
CA TYR A 16 0.46 6.18 18.66
C TYR A 16 0.76 4.87 17.91
N GLY A 17 0.99 3.76 18.64
CA GLY A 17 1.15 2.43 18.06
C GLY A 17 -0.09 1.94 17.30
N LEU A 18 -1.30 2.29 17.76
CA LEU A 18 -2.55 1.97 17.08
C LEU A 18 -2.73 2.80 15.80
N VAL A 19 -2.35 4.08 15.81
CA VAL A 19 -2.38 4.93 14.61
C VAL A 19 -1.40 4.41 13.56
N PHE A 20 -0.20 4.02 13.99
CA PHE A 20 0.79 3.42 13.11
C PHE A 20 0.28 2.09 12.52
N ALA A 21 -0.26 1.20 13.35
CA ALA A 21 -0.86 -0.06 12.91
C ALA A 21 -2.03 0.16 11.93
N GLY A 22 -2.89 1.14 12.20
CA GLY A 22 -4.00 1.51 11.32
C GLY A 22 -3.51 2.03 9.96
N CYS A 23 -2.48 2.87 9.95
CA CYS A 23 -1.87 3.35 8.71
C CYS A 23 -1.23 2.21 7.91
N CYS A 24 -0.50 1.31 8.56
CA CYS A 24 0.07 0.12 7.93
C CYS A 24 -1.01 -0.82 7.37
N PHE A 25 -2.11 -1.02 8.09
CA PHE A 25 -3.22 -1.85 7.64
C PHE A 25 -3.97 -1.23 6.46
N ALA A 26 -4.17 0.09 6.47
CA ALA A 26 -4.75 0.82 5.36
C ALA A 26 -3.86 0.73 4.11
N LEU A 27 -2.55 0.92 4.27
CA LEU A 27 -1.58 0.77 3.19
C LEU A 27 -1.57 -0.67 2.64
N PHE A 28 -1.55 -1.67 3.51
CA PHE A 28 -1.63 -3.08 3.13
C PHE A 28 -2.89 -3.36 2.32
N SER A 29 -4.04 -2.91 2.81
CA SER A 29 -5.32 -3.09 2.11
C SER A 29 -5.31 -2.40 0.74
N PHE A 30 -4.81 -1.16 0.67
CA PHE A 30 -4.73 -0.42 -0.58
C PHE A 30 -3.83 -1.13 -1.60
N VAL A 31 -2.64 -1.55 -1.20
CA VAL A 31 -1.71 -2.26 -2.08
C VAL A 31 -2.30 -3.59 -2.52
N TYR A 32 -2.92 -4.35 -1.61
CA TYR A 32 -3.51 -5.66 -1.92
C TYR A 32 -4.65 -5.58 -2.95
N PHE A 33 -5.50 -4.55 -2.87
CA PHE A 33 -6.65 -4.42 -3.76
C PHE A 33 -6.38 -3.64 -5.05
N PHE A 34 -5.41 -2.72 -5.08
CA PHE A 34 -5.24 -1.79 -6.20
C PHE A 34 -3.89 -1.87 -6.91
N MET A 35 -2.86 -2.49 -6.33
CA MET A 35 -1.54 -2.55 -6.97
C MET A 35 -1.41 -3.78 -7.85
N ILE A 36 -1.18 -3.58 -9.16
CA ILE A 36 -0.81 -4.64 -10.11
C ILE A 36 0.68 -4.97 -9.92
N GLU A 37 1.03 -6.26 -9.94
CA GLU A 37 2.42 -6.72 -9.78
C GLU A 37 3.29 -6.32 -10.99
N PRO A 38 4.35 -5.50 -10.83
CA PRO A 38 5.22 -5.09 -11.93
C PRO A 38 6.39 -6.08 -12.17
N LYS A 39 6.46 -7.18 -11.43
CA LYS A 39 7.66 -8.01 -11.34
C LYS A 39 7.84 -8.85 -12.62
N GLY A 40 8.87 -8.50 -13.41
CA GLY A 40 9.25 -9.28 -14.60
C GLY A 40 8.44 -8.96 -15.85
N GLN A 41 7.53 -7.99 -15.78
CA GLN A 41 6.71 -7.49 -16.90
C GLN A 41 7.36 -6.23 -17.47
N SER A 42 7.25 -6.04 -18.78
CA SER A 42 7.66 -4.79 -19.42
C SER A 42 6.71 -3.64 -19.07
N LEU A 43 7.16 -2.38 -19.24
CA LEU A 43 6.31 -1.19 -19.03
C LEU A 43 5.05 -1.21 -19.93
N GLU A 44 5.15 -1.81 -21.12
CA GLU A 44 4.06 -1.92 -22.09
C GLU A 44 3.01 -2.95 -21.66
N GLU A 45 3.43 -4.08 -21.08
CA GLU A 45 2.49 -5.06 -20.52
C GLU A 45 1.75 -4.50 -19.30
N ILE A 46 2.44 -3.75 -18.43
CA ILE A 46 1.81 -3.09 -17.28
C ILE A 46 0.74 -2.09 -17.75
N ASP A 47 1.04 -1.26 -18.76
CA ASP A 47 0.06 -0.33 -19.35
C ASP A 47 -1.15 -1.09 -19.93
N THR A 48 -0.89 -2.18 -20.63
CA THR A 48 -1.94 -3.05 -21.20
C THR A 48 -2.82 -3.67 -20.11
N MET A 49 -2.24 -4.08 -18.97
CA MET A 49 -3.02 -4.60 -17.82
C MET A 49 -3.93 -3.55 -17.20
N TYR A 50 -3.50 -2.29 -17.11
CA TYR A 50 -4.34 -1.19 -16.64
C TYR A 50 -5.46 -0.87 -17.63
N VAL A 51 -5.19 -0.88 -18.94
CA VAL A 51 -6.21 -0.67 -19.98
C VAL A 51 -7.25 -1.80 -19.97
N LEU A 52 -6.80 -3.05 -19.87
CA LEU A 52 -7.66 -4.25 -19.84
C LEU A 52 -8.38 -4.47 -18.50
N HIS A 53 -8.16 -3.61 -17.50
CA HIS A 53 -8.75 -3.73 -16.16
C HIS A 53 -8.56 -5.13 -15.55
N VAL A 54 -7.35 -5.70 -15.74
CA VAL A 54 -7.01 -7.00 -15.17
C VAL A 54 -7.02 -6.89 -13.65
N ASN A 55 -7.60 -7.89 -12.98
CA ASN A 55 -7.67 -7.87 -11.52
C ASN A 55 -6.25 -7.94 -10.92
N PRO A 56 -5.84 -6.95 -10.11
CA PRO A 56 -4.50 -6.87 -9.53
C PRO A 56 -4.15 -8.08 -8.66
N ILE A 57 -5.14 -8.76 -8.07
CA ILE A 57 -4.93 -9.93 -7.21
C ILE A 57 -4.48 -11.16 -8.02
N THR A 58 -4.86 -11.25 -9.29
CA THR A 58 -4.55 -12.39 -10.17
C THR A 58 -3.48 -12.07 -11.22
N SER A 59 -2.86 -10.89 -11.18
CA SER A 59 -1.92 -10.42 -12.21
C SER A 59 -0.65 -11.28 -12.33
N VAL A 60 -0.35 -12.13 -11.35
CA VAL A 60 0.80 -13.07 -11.35
C VAL A 60 0.71 -14.14 -12.45
N LYS A 61 -0.50 -14.43 -12.94
CA LYS A 61 -0.72 -15.47 -13.98
C LYS A 61 -0.91 -14.89 -15.39
N TRP A 62 -0.80 -13.58 -15.55
CA TRP A 62 -0.91 -12.92 -16.85
C TRP A 62 0.44 -13.00 -17.57
#